data_AF-T0SWA8-F1
#
_entry.id   AF-T0SWA8-F1
#
_cell.length_a   1.000
_cell.length_b   1.000
_cell.length_c   1.000
_cell.angle_alpha   90.00
_cell.angle_beta   90.00
_cell.angle_gamma   90.00
#
_symmetry.space_group_name_H-M   'P 1'
#
loop_
_entity.id
_entity.type
_entity.pdbx_description
1 polymer ?
#
loop_
_entity_poly.entity_id
_entity_poly.type
_entity_poly.pdbx_seq_one_letter_code
_entity_poly.pdbx_strand_id
1 'polypeptide(L)'
;METKIAKVLITILFFNLSAFAGDKDDKFLCTMFKAYEYKDIVVNMPGIDKTKHCSFSCIIALDCGVVESYIAGVAKEIYDIFTPGTPDIKDIEANVHGIKLAAKKIATSEEQCMNICHENYGLVND
;
A
#
# COMPACT_ATOMS: atom_id res chain seq x y z
N MET A 1 12.37 -44.09 -22.69
CA MET A 1 13.10 -42.80 -22.80
C MET A 1 12.20 -41.62 -22.43
N GLU A 2 10.94 -41.64 -22.86
CA GLU A 2 9.93 -40.60 -22.61
C GLU A 2 9.62 -40.35 -21.12
N THR A 3 9.57 -41.39 -20.30
CA THR A 3 9.31 -41.28 -18.85
C THR A 3 10.42 -40.60 -18.05
N LYS A 4 11.66 -40.58 -18.56
CA LYS A 4 12.77 -39.84 -17.93
C LYS A 4 12.70 -38.35 -18.25
N ILE A 5 12.31 -38.00 -19.48
CA ILE A 5 12.16 -36.61 -19.93
C ILE A 5 10.98 -35.95 -19.18
N ALA A 6 9.87 -36.67 -19.00
CA ALA A 6 8.73 -36.18 -18.22
C ALA A 6 9.09 -35.90 -16.74
N LYS A 7 9.88 -36.78 -16.11
CA LYS A 7 10.36 -36.55 -14.73
C LYS A 7 11.29 -35.35 -14.63
N VAL A 8 12.20 -35.17 -15.59
CA VAL A 8 13.10 -34.00 -15.63
C VAL A 8 12.32 -32.70 -15.83
N LEU A 9 11.32 -32.68 -16.72
CA LEU A 9 10.47 -31.50 -16.93
C LEU A 9 9.65 -31.16 -15.68
N ILE A 10 9.12 -32.15 -14.97
CA ILE A 10 8.40 -31.95 -13.70
C ILE A 10 9.35 -31.40 -12.63
N THR A 11 10.57 -31.93 -12.50
CA THR A 11 11.55 -31.44 -11.53
C THR A 11 11.99 -30.00 -11.84
N ILE A 12 12.16 -29.63 -13.11
CA ILE A 12 12.46 -28.25 -13.52
C ILE A 12 11.26 -27.33 -13.20
N LEU A 13 10.03 -27.78 -13.40
CA LEU A 13 8.83 -27.00 -13.09
C LEU A 13 8.71 -26.70 -11.58
N PHE A 14 9.03 -27.67 -10.72
CA PHE A 14 9.02 -27.48 -9.27
C PHE A 14 10.19 -26.65 -8.73
N PHE A 15 11.36 -26.68 -9.37
CA PHE A 15 12.53 -25.90 -8.93
C PHE A 15 12.40 -24.39 -9.22
N ASN A 16 11.56 -24.00 -10.18
CA ASN A 16 11.34 -22.58 -10.51
C ASN A 16 10.34 -21.87 -9.58
N LEU A 17 9.57 -22.60 -8.76
CA LEU A 17 8.67 -21.97 -7.78
C LEU A 17 9.43 -21.36 -6.59
N SER A 18 10.63 -21.84 -6.29
CA SER A 18 11.43 -21.39 -5.13
C SER A 18 12.03 -19.99 -5.31
N ALA A 19 12.04 -19.45 -6.54
CA ALA A 19 12.64 -18.16 -6.87
C ALA A 19 11.78 -16.94 -6.46
N PHE A 20 10.55 -17.16 -5.97
CA PHE A 20 9.64 -16.08 -5.56
C PHE A 20 9.58 -15.87 -4.03
N ALA A 21 10.29 -16.66 -3.23
CA ALA A 21 10.27 -16.58 -1.75
C ALA A 21 11.14 -15.45 -1.16
N GLY A 22 11.40 -14.39 -1.93
CA GLY A 22 12.28 -13.28 -1.52
C GLY A 22 11.51 -11.99 -1.31
N ASP A 23 11.58 -11.45 -0.09
CA ASP A 23 11.29 -10.05 0.32
C ASP A 23 9.83 -9.55 0.19
N LYS A 24 9.03 -10.13 -0.71
CA LYS A 24 7.63 -9.71 -0.94
C LYS A 24 6.70 -10.10 0.19
N ASP A 25 6.89 -11.28 0.78
CA ASP A 25 6.05 -11.76 1.87
C ASP A 25 6.22 -10.88 3.12
N ASP A 26 7.46 -10.46 3.42
CA ASP A 26 7.75 -9.58 4.56
C ASP A 26 7.13 -8.17 4.37
N LYS A 27 7.19 -7.61 3.17
CA LYS A 27 6.62 -6.28 2.89
C LYS A 27 5.09 -6.29 2.79
N PHE A 28 4.52 -7.38 2.28
CA PHE A 28 3.07 -7.59 2.30
C PHE A 28 2.56 -7.73 3.74
N LEU A 29 3.25 -8.53 4.57
CA LEU A 29 2.93 -8.66 6.00
C LEU A 29 3.10 -7.34 6.74
N CYS A 30 4.15 -6.56 6.45
CA CYS A 30 4.31 -5.20 6.97
C CYS A 30 3.10 -4.33 6.65
N THR A 31 2.66 -4.34 5.38
CA THR A 31 1.54 -3.53 4.93
C THR A 31 0.24 -3.91 5.63
N MET A 32 -0.02 -5.21 5.77
CA MET A 32 -1.18 -5.73 6.53
C MET A 32 -1.12 -5.36 8.01
N PHE A 33 0.05 -5.51 8.64
CA PHE A 33 0.23 -5.17 10.05
C PHE A 33 0.01 -3.67 10.28
N LYS A 34 0.61 -2.82 9.46
CA LYS A 34 0.43 -1.36 9.51
C LYS A 34 -1.02 -0.96 9.18
N ALA A 35 -1.67 -1.61 8.21
CA ALA A 35 -3.10 -1.39 7.96
C ALA A 35 -3.97 -1.67 9.20
N TYR A 36 -3.66 -2.74 9.94
CA TYR A 36 -4.36 -3.09 11.16
C TYR A 36 -4.05 -2.13 12.32
N GLU A 37 -2.79 -1.77 12.50
CA GLU A 37 -2.32 -0.83 13.54
C GLU A 37 -2.92 0.56 13.36
N TYR A 38 -2.92 1.07 12.13
CA TYR A 38 -3.39 2.43 11.83
C TYR A 38 -4.87 2.50 11.49
N LYS A 39 -5.60 1.38 11.43
CA LYS A 39 -7.03 1.39 11.09
C LYS A 39 -7.80 2.36 11.99
N ASP A 40 -7.58 2.30 13.30
CA ASP A 40 -8.37 3.08 14.25
C ASP A 40 -7.90 4.54 14.29
N ILE A 41 -6.60 4.77 14.06
CA ILE A 41 -6.03 6.12 13.96
C ILE A 41 -6.58 6.82 12.72
N VAL A 42 -6.53 6.16 11.56
CA VAL A 42 -6.97 6.70 10.27
C VAL A 42 -8.49 6.87 10.26
N VAL A 43 -9.25 5.88 10.72
CA VAL A 43 -10.73 5.98 10.79
C VAL A 43 -11.16 7.16 11.67
N ASN A 44 -10.52 7.35 12.82
CA ASN A 44 -10.88 8.39 13.78
C ASN A 44 -10.09 9.70 13.60
N MET A 45 -9.20 9.78 12.61
CA MET A 45 -8.40 10.99 12.37
C MET A 45 -9.34 12.16 12.01
N PRO A 46 -9.24 13.30 12.72
CA PRO A 46 -9.95 14.50 12.35
C PRO A 46 -9.45 15.00 11.00
N GLY A 47 -10.34 15.07 10.02
CA GLY A 47 -9.99 15.46 8.66
C GLY A 47 -10.92 14.83 7.63
N ILE A 48 -10.77 15.29 6.40
CA ILE A 48 -11.49 14.81 5.22
C ILE A 48 -10.84 13.51 4.75
N ASP A 49 -11.59 12.66 4.06
CA ASP A 49 -11.18 11.35 3.55
C ASP A 49 -9.80 11.36 2.85
N LYS A 50 -9.52 12.43 2.10
CA LYS A 50 -8.24 12.63 1.40
C LYS A 50 -7.03 12.75 2.34
N THR A 51 -7.21 13.32 3.54
CA THR A 51 -6.15 13.36 4.57
C THR A 51 -5.77 11.95 5.01
N LYS A 52 -6.77 11.06 5.14
CA LYS A 52 -6.59 9.66 5.53
C LYS A 52 -5.84 8.89 4.46
N HIS A 53 -6.27 9.03 3.20
CA HIS A 53 -5.62 8.46 2.02
C HIS A 53 -4.14 8.87 1.88
N CYS A 54 -3.86 10.17 2.00
CA CYS A 54 -2.50 10.70 1.96
C CYS A 54 -1.64 10.17 3.12
N SER A 55 -2.14 10.27 4.35
CA SER A 55 -1.36 9.92 5.55
C SER A 55 -1.02 8.44 5.57
N PHE A 56 -2.01 7.59 5.31
CA PHE A 56 -1.83 6.15 5.31
C PHE A 56 -0.85 5.70 4.22
N SER A 57 -1.00 6.22 3.00
CA SER A 57 -0.10 5.89 1.89
C SER A 57 1.34 6.38 2.14
N CYS A 58 1.53 7.50 2.83
CA CYS A 58 2.85 7.98 3.24
C CYS A 58 3.49 7.03 4.27
N ILE A 59 2.76 6.60 5.29
CA ILE A 59 3.24 5.69 6.35
C ILE A 59 3.63 4.34 5.76
N ILE A 60 2.78 3.72 4.94
CA ILE A 60 3.11 2.45 4.27
C ILE A 60 4.35 2.60 3.37
N ALA A 61 4.46 3.73 2.64
CA ALA A 61 5.61 3.96 1.78
C ALA A 61 6.93 4.14 2.57
N LEU A 62 6.83 4.69 3.78
CA LEU A 62 7.96 4.91 4.69
C LEU A 62 8.42 3.61 5.36
N ASP A 63 7.48 2.81 5.86
CA ASP A 63 7.77 1.62 6.66
C ASP A 63 7.92 0.33 5.84
N CYS A 64 7.04 0.14 4.87
CA CYS A 64 6.91 -1.12 4.13
C CYS A 64 7.44 -1.03 2.69
N GLY A 65 7.42 0.17 2.12
CA GLY A 65 7.96 0.47 0.80
C GLY A 65 6.97 1.13 -0.15
N VAL A 66 7.53 1.85 -1.12
CA VAL A 66 6.79 2.62 -2.12
C VAL A 66 5.86 1.74 -2.96
N VAL A 67 6.33 0.55 -3.36
CA VAL A 67 5.57 -0.36 -4.23
C VAL A 67 4.35 -0.90 -3.48
N GLU A 68 4.54 -1.28 -2.22
CA GLU A 68 3.50 -1.81 -1.37
C GLU A 68 2.41 -0.78 -1.07
N SER A 69 2.80 0.47 -0.86
CA SER A 69 1.85 1.58 -0.71
C SER A 69 1.00 1.80 -1.96
N TYR A 70 1.61 1.75 -3.16
CA TYR A 70 0.84 1.80 -4.42
C TYR A 70 -0.18 0.65 -4.52
N ILE A 71 0.25 -0.57 -4.20
CA ILE A 71 -0.61 -1.75 -4.24
C ILE A 71 -1.77 -1.60 -3.24
N ALA A 72 -1.48 -1.18 -2.01
CA ALA A 72 -2.50 -1.00 -0.97
C ALA A 72 -3.53 0.08 -1.36
N GLY A 73 -3.07 1.23 -1.86
CA GLY A 73 -3.96 2.32 -2.29
C GLY A 73 -4.87 1.91 -3.44
N VAL A 74 -4.32 1.24 -4.47
CA VAL A 74 -5.13 0.73 -5.60
C VAL A 74 -6.07 -0.40 -5.15
N ALA A 75 -5.63 -1.29 -4.26
CA ALA A 75 -6.45 -2.39 -3.79
C ALA A 75 -7.69 -1.93 -3.02
N LYS A 76 -7.59 -0.85 -2.21
CA LYS A 76 -8.76 -0.26 -1.52
C LYS A 76 -9.77 0.27 -2.54
N GLU A 77 -9.33 1.06 -3.51
CA GLU A 77 -10.25 1.61 -4.52
C GLU A 77 -10.89 0.51 -5.39
N ILE A 78 -10.15 -0.57 -5.67
CA ILE A 78 -10.73 -1.76 -6.32
C ILE A 78 -11.76 -2.44 -5.40
N TYR A 79 -11.47 -2.58 -4.11
CA TYR A 79 -12.40 -3.15 -3.14
C TYR A 79 -13.69 -2.33 -3.03
N ASP A 80 -13.61 -1.01 -3.16
CA ASP A 80 -14.78 -0.12 -3.18
C ASP A 80 -15.67 -0.36 -4.41
N ILE A 81 -15.13 -0.77 -5.57
CA ILE A 81 -15.93 -1.21 -6.74
C ILE A 81 -16.81 -2.43 -6.41
N PHE A 82 -16.28 -3.34 -5.57
CA PHE A 82 -16.93 -4.61 -5.22
C PHE A 82 -17.76 -4.53 -3.93
N THR A 83 -17.79 -3.36 -3.27
CA THR A 83 -18.52 -3.12 -2.02
C THR A 83 -19.37 -1.84 -2.15
N PRO A 84 -20.07 -1.36 -1.11
CA PRO A 84 -20.88 -0.13 -1.20
C PRO A 84 -20.07 1.17 -1.37
N GLY A 85 -18.75 1.10 -1.55
CA GLY A 85 -17.89 2.27 -1.76
C GLY A 85 -18.07 2.90 -3.14
N THR A 86 -17.58 4.12 -3.31
CA THR A 86 -17.47 4.76 -4.64
C THR A 86 -16.00 5.06 -4.87
N PRO A 87 -15.37 4.48 -5.90
CA PRO A 87 -13.99 4.79 -6.22
C PRO A 87 -13.86 6.29 -6.58
N ASP A 88 -12.93 7.00 -5.93
CA ASP A 88 -12.67 8.41 -6.21
C ASP A 88 -11.23 8.60 -6.72
N ILE A 89 -11.11 9.25 -7.88
CA ILE A 89 -9.81 9.60 -8.47
C ILE A 89 -9.04 10.54 -7.54
N LYS A 90 -9.73 11.41 -6.78
CA LYS A 90 -9.09 12.30 -5.82
C LYS A 90 -8.44 11.54 -4.65
N ASP A 91 -8.96 10.37 -4.29
CA ASP A 91 -8.36 9.51 -3.27
C ASP A 91 -7.10 8.84 -3.81
N ILE A 92 -7.10 8.45 -5.09
CA ILE A 92 -5.88 7.99 -5.78
C ILE A 92 -4.83 9.11 -5.80
N GLU A 93 -5.21 10.34 -6.12
CA GLU A 93 -4.29 11.49 -6.10
C GLU A 93 -3.70 11.74 -4.70
N ALA A 94 -4.53 11.65 -3.67
CA ALA A 94 -4.10 11.76 -2.28
C ALA A 94 -3.12 10.65 -1.90
N ASN A 95 -3.40 9.39 -2.29
CA ASN A 95 -2.49 8.25 -2.08
C ASN A 95 -1.13 8.50 -2.77
N VAL A 96 -1.14 8.94 -4.03
CA VAL A 96 0.07 9.25 -4.80
C VAL A 96 0.86 10.39 -4.16
N HIS A 97 0.19 11.41 -3.61
CA HIS A 97 0.85 12.47 -2.88
C HIS A 97 1.56 11.90 -1.64
N GLY A 98 0.88 11.12 -0.81
CA GLY A 98 1.46 10.48 0.37
C GLY A 98 2.71 9.65 0.02
N ILE A 99 2.63 8.83 -1.03
CA ILE A 99 3.76 8.04 -1.51
C ILE A 99 4.96 8.92 -1.90
N LYS A 100 4.70 10.04 -2.61
CA LYS A 100 5.76 10.98 -3.02
C LYS A 100 6.44 11.64 -1.84
N LEU A 101 5.71 11.92 -0.74
CA LEU A 101 6.30 12.51 0.47
C LEU A 101 7.38 11.59 1.05
N ALA A 102 7.07 10.29 1.21
CA ALA A 102 8.03 9.30 1.68
C ALA A 102 9.16 9.04 0.66
N ALA A 103 8.81 8.82 -0.61
CA ALA A 103 9.79 8.48 -1.66
C ALA A 103 10.85 9.58 -1.87
N LYS A 104 10.45 10.85 -1.73
CA LYS A 104 11.35 12.01 -1.84
C LYS A 104 12.02 12.39 -0.52
N LYS A 105 11.77 11.64 0.56
CA LYS A 105 12.25 11.94 1.93
C LYS A 105 11.81 13.33 2.42
N ILE A 106 10.65 13.80 1.97
CA ILE A 106 10.02 15.03 2.46
C ILE A 106 9.41 14.75 3.83
N ALA A 107 8.72 13.62 3.96
CA ALA A 107 8.36 13.04 5.25
C ALA A 107 9.35 11.93 5.60
N THR A 108 9.84 11.96 6.84
CA THR A 108 10.81 11.01 7.41
C THR A 108 10.33 10.36 8.70
N SER A 109 9.12 10.73 9.16
CA SER A 109 8.42 10.09 10.26
C SER A 109 6.92 10.04 10.00
N GLU A 110 6.22 9.16 10.71
CA GLU A 110 4.76 9.04 10.65
C GLU A 110 4.05 10.34 11.05
N GLU A 111 4.56 11.03 12.06
CA GLU A 111 4.05 12.33 12.48
C GLU A 111 4.14 13.36 11.35
N GLN A 112 5.26 13.39 10.62
CA GLN A 112 5.43 14.26 9.46
C GLN A 112 4.46 13.89 8.32
N CYS A 113 4.24 12.59 8.08
CA CYS A 113 3.23 12.14 7.12
C CYS A 113 1.84 12.70 7.49
N MET A 114 1.41 12.54 8.74
CA MET A 114 0.10 13.02 9.20
C MET A 114 -0.02 14.54 9.14
N ASN A 115 0.98 15.29 9.63
CA ASN A 115 0.94 16.75 9.67
C ASN A 115 0.89 17.36 8.26
N ILE A 116 1.77 16.92 7.35
CA ILE A 116 1.81 17.44 5.98
C ILE A 116 0.51 17.11 5.25
N CYS A 117 0.00 15.89 5.37
CA CYS A 117 -1.26 15.51 4.74
C CYS A 117 -2.45 16.28 5.33
N HIS A 118 -2.45 16.56 6.63
CA HIS A 118 -3.47 17.39 7.26
C HIS A 118 -3.40 18.85 6.80
N GLU A 119 -2.21 19.42 6.61
CA GLU A 119 -2.07 20.77 6.05
C GLU A 119 -2.59 20.87 4.61
N ASN A 120 -2.36 19.84 3.78
CA ASN A 120 -2.75 19.85 2.37
C ASN A 120 -4.24 19.53 2.13
N TYR A 121 -4.86 18.72 3.00
CA TYR A 121 -6.21 18.20 2.79
C TYR A 121 -7.18 18.44 3.97
N GLY A 122 -6.71 18.85 5.14
CA GLY A 122 -7.50 19.04 6.36
C GLY A 122 -8.31 20.34 6.43
N LEU A 123 -8.03 21.32 5.55
CA LEU A 123 -8.73 22.61 5.50
C LEU A 123 -9.40 22.90 4.15
N VAL A 124 -9.34 21.98 3.20
CA VAL A 124 -9.93 22.16 1.87
C VAL A 124 -11.40 21.77 1.95
N ASN A 125 -12.30 22.75 1.98
CA ASN A 125 -13.74 22.51 1.83
C ASN A 125 -13.97 21.68 0.55
N ASP A 126 -14.38 20.42 0.70
CA ASP A 126 -15.05 19.67 -0.35
C ASP A 126 -16.46 20.23 -0.60
#